data_AF-A0A9D6U552-F1
#
_entry.id   AF-A0A9D6U552-F1
#
_cell.length_a   1.000
_cell.length_b   1.000
_cell.length_c   1.000
_cell.angle_alpha   90.00
_cell.angle_beta   90.00
_cell.angle_gamma   90.00
#
_symmetry.space_group_name_H-M   'P 1'
#
loop_
_entity.id
_entity.type
_entity.pdbx_description
1 polymer ?
#
loop_
_entity_poly.entity_id
_entity_poly.type
_entity_poly.pdbx_seq_one_letter_code
_entity_poly.pdbx_strand_id
1 'polypeptide(L)' 'MSIAVKEIFEALPHIKKAGVKHLWFDFDKEADVLYISLERPQRATDTDIMENGIFFRYRGRKVVGITITNVSKKYTA' A
#
# COMPACT_ATOMS: atom_id res chain seq x y z
N MET A 1 -21.67 -1.63 14.42
CA MET A 1 -20.72 -1.46 13.30
C MET A 1 -19.70 -2.57 13.38
N SER A 2 -19.30 -3.23 12.29
CA SER A 2 -18.18 -4.16 12.37
C SER A 2 -16.88 -3.40 12.67
N ILE A 3 -15.94 -4.04 13.37
CA ILE A 3 -14.62 -3.46 13.65
C ILE A 3 -13.97 -3.00 12.35
N ALA A 4 -14.01 -3.84 11.31
CA ALA A 4 -13.49 -3.52 9.98
C ALA A 4 -14.06 -2.22 9.38
N VAL A 5 -15.37 -1.96 9.52
CA VAL A 5 -15.97 -0.72 9.02
C VAL A 5 -15.49 0.48 9.84
N LYS A 6 -15.34 0.35 11.16
CA LYS A 6 -14.81 1.42 12.01
C LYS A 6 -13.38 1.80 11.61
N GLU A 7 -12.49 0.82 11.45
CA GLU A 7 -11.09 1.05 11.04
C GLU A 7 -11.00 1.76 9.68
N ILE A 8 -11.84 1.38 8.72
CA ILE A 8 -11.90 2.04 7.40
C ILE A 8 -12.31 3.51 7.56
N PHE A 9 -13.31 3.81 8.38
CA PHE A 9 -13.78 5.18 8.61
C PHE A 9 -12.69 6.05 9.25
N GLU A 10 -11.91 5.49 10.18
CA GLU A 10 -10.78 6.18 10.81
C GLU A 10 -9.66 6.46 9.80
N ALA A 11 -9.45 5.58 8.82
CA ALA A 11 -8.47 5.79 7.75
C ALA A 11 -8.90 6.81 6.67
N LEU A 12 -10.20 7.12 6.52
CA LEU A 12 -10.72 7.95 5.42
C LEU A 12 -10.04 9.32 5.27
N PRO A 13 -9.74 10.10 6.34
CA PRO A 13 -9.08 11.39 6.19
C PRO A 13 -7.68 11.27 5.57
N HIS A 14 -6.95 10.19 5.90
CA HIS A 14 -5.62 9.93 5.38
C HIS A 14 -5.66 9.48 3.91
N ILE A 15 -6.61 8.60 3.58
CA ILE A 15 -6.88 8.16 2.20
C ILE A 15 -7.24 9.37 1.31
N LYS A 16 -8.10 10.27 1.80
CA LYS A 16 -8.47 11.49 1.06
C LYS A 16 -7.26 12.41 0.83
N LYS A 17 -6.38 12.57 1.83
CA LYS A 17 -5.16 13.39 1.72
C LYS A 17 -4.14 12.83 0.72
N ALA A 18 -4.14 11.51 0.48
CA ALA A 18 -3.25 10.90 -0.50
C ALA A 18 -3.50 11.41 -1.93
N GLY A 19 -4.68 11.97 -2.22
CA GLY A 19 -4.96 12.65 -3.48
C GLY A 19 -4.99 11.73 -4.71
N VAL A 20 -5.06 10.41 -4.50
CA VAL A 20 -5.12 9.41 -5.57
C VAL A 20 -6.57 9.04 -5.89
N LYS A 21 -6.86 8.81 -7.17
CA LYS A 21 -8.21 8.48 -7.64
C LYS A 21 -8.67 7.11 -7.14
N HIS A 22 -7.74 6.16 -7.03
CA HIS A 22 -8.00 4.79 -6.62
C HIS A 22 -6.83 4.23 -5.82
N LEU A 23 -7.13 3.37 -4.85
CA LEU A 23 -6.17 2.56 -4.11
C LEU A 23 -6.60 1.11 -4.21
N TRP A 24 -5.66 0.22 -4.51
CA TRP A 24 -5.88 -1.22 -4.47
C TRP A 24 -4.94 -1.82 -3.45
N PHE A 25 -5.50 -2.62 -2.54
CA PHE A 25 -4.76 -3.36 -1.54
C PHE A 25 -4.84 -4.84 -1.87
N ASP A 26 -3.70 -5.51 -1.90
CA ASP A 26 -3.61 -6.95 -2.14
C ASP A 26 -2.71 -7.56 -1.07
N PHE A 27 -3.30 -8.32 -0.16
CA PHE A 27 -2.57 -9.02 0.91
C PHE A 27 -2.26 -10.44 0.46
N ASP A 28 -0.98 -10.69 0.22
CA ASP A 28 -0.46 -12.03 0.06
C ASP A 28 -0.09 -12.59 1.43
N LYS A 29 -0.97 -13.42 1.97
CA LYS A 29 -0.79 -14.05 3.29
C LYS A 29 0.32 -15.10 3.30
N GLU A 30 0.57 -15.76 2.18
CA GLU A 30 1.58 -16.80 2.08
C GLU A 30 2.98 -16.19 2.14
N ALA A 31 3.17 -15.06 1.44
CA ALA A 31 4.42 -14.32 1.44
C ALA A 31 4.57 -13.31 2.61
N ASP A 32 3.52 -13.05 3.39
CA ASP A 32 3.44 -11.96 4.37
C ASP A 32 3.77 -10.59 3.75
N VAL A 33 3.10 -10.29 2.62
CA VAL A 33 3.32 -9.08 1.81
C VAL A 33 2.02 -8.33 1.55
N LEU A 34 2.05 -7.01 1.64
CA LEU A 34 0.99 -6.12 1.18
C LEU A 34 1.45 -5.35 -0.06
N TYR A 35 0.71 -5.47 -1.15
CA TYR A 35 0.84 -4.62 -2.34
C TYR A 35 -0.21 -3.52 -2.31
N ILE A 36 0.23 -2.28 -2.51
CA ILE A 36 -0.62 -1.11 -2.62
C ILE A 36 -0.41 -0.49 -4.00
N SER A 37 -1.39 -0.54 -4.89
CA SER A 37 -1.34 0.18 -6.16
C SER A 37 -2.06 1.53 -6.03
N LEU A 38 -1.43 2.59 -6.53
CA LEU A 38 -2.00 3.95 -6.58
C LEU A 38 -2.70 4.24 -7.93
N GLU A 39 -2.53 3.34 -8.90
CA GLU A 39 -3.11 3.38 -10.23
C GLU A 39 -3.07 1.98 -10.87
N ARG A 40 -4.00 1.69 -11.79
CA ARG A 40 -4.00 0.49 -12.62
C ARG A 40 -4.18 0.87 -14.09
N PRO A 41 -3.38 0.31 -15.03
CA PRO A 41 -2.22 -0.55 -14.78
C PRO A 41 -1.04 0.24 -14.19
N GLN A 42 -0.33 -0.32 -13.22
CA GLN A 42 0.74 0.37 -12.50
C GLN A 42 1.94 0.70 -13.41
N ARG A 43 2.33 -0.22 -14.32
CA ARG A 43 3.45 -0.09 -15.26
C ARG A 43 4.72 0.52 -14.63
N ALA A 44 5.09 0.04 -13.45
CA ALA A 44 6.30 0.51 -12.78
C ALA A 44 7.54 0.15 -13.63
N THR A 45 8.44 1.12 -13.79
CA THR A 45 9.72 0.97 -14.47
C THR A 45 10.85 0.72 -13.48
N ASP A 46 10.72 1.24 -12.26
CA ASP A 46 11.80 1.25 -11.27
C ASP A 46 11.28 0.90 -9.87
N THR A 47 12.19 0.53 -8.97
CA THR A 47 11.87 0.22 -7.57
C THR A 47 12.97 0.72 -6.66
N ASP A 48 12.62 1.58 -5.72
CA ASP A 48 13.51 1.95 -4.62
C ASP A 48 13.24 1.04 -3.43
N ILE A 49 14.30 0.41 -2.95
CA ILE A 49 14.28 -0.41 -1.74
C ILE A 49 14.57 0.52 -0.56
N MET A 50 13.56 0.72 0.28
CA MET A 50 13.72 1.45 1.53
C MET A 50 14.15 0.50 2.64
N GLU A 51 14.61 1.07 3.75
CA GLU A 51 14.87 0.30 4.96
C GLU A 51 13.59 -0.37 5.49
N ASN A 52 13.77 -1.49 6.19
CA ASN A 52 12.68 -2.25 6.81
C ASN A 52 11.69 -2.88 5.82
N GLY A 53 12.08 -3.25 4.59
CA GLY A 53 11.20 -4.05 3.72
C GLY A 53 10.00 -3.30 3.16
N ILE A 54 10.16 -1.99 2.93
CA ILE A 54 9.23 -1.17 2.17
C ILE A 54 9.86 -0.90 0.81
N PHE A 55 9.11 -1.09 -0.26
CA PHE A 55 9.54 -0.85 -1.62
C PHE A 55 8.63 0.16 -2.29
N PHE A 56 9.20 1.24 -2.82
CA PHE A 56 8.45 2.19 -3.64
C PHE A 56 8.59 1.82 -5.10
N ARG A 57 7.45 1.63 -5.76
CA ARG A 57 7.39 1.28 -7.17
C ARG A 57 7.16 2.56 -7.96
N TYR A 58 8.07 2.86 -8.89
CA TYR A 58 8.03 4.09 -9.67
C TYR A 58 7.72 3.84 -11.13
N ARG A 59 7.07 4.80 -11.78
CA ARG A 59 7.08 4.96 -13.24
C ARG A 59 7.68 6.32 -13.55
N GLY A 60 8.94 6.33 -14.01
CA GLY A 60 9.74 7.54 -14.06
C GLY A 60 9.89 8.13 -12.65
N ARG A 61 9.47 9.38 -12.44
CA ARG A 61 9.57 10.05 -11.13
C ARG A 61 8.32 9.91 -10.25
N LYS A 62 7.29 9.21 -10.71
CA LYS A 62 6.01 9.09 -9.99
C LYS A 62 5.96 7.77 -9.23
N VAL A 63 5.66 7.81 -7.93
CA VAL A 63 5.29 6.61 -7.17
C VAL A 63 3.94 6.12 -7.69
N VAL A 64 3.90 4.88 -8.14
CA VAL A 64 2.70 4.21 -8.69
C VAL A 64 2.26 3.02 -7.84
N GLY A 65 3.09 2.57 -6.91
CA GLY A 65 2.72 1.55 -5.93
C GLY A 65 3.73 1.41 -4.80
N ILE A 66 3.35 0.61 -3.81
CA ILE A 66 4.13 0.29 -2.62
C ILE A 66 4.06 -1.22 -2.40
N THR A 67 5.17 -1.84 -2.04
CA THR A 67 5.20 -3.21 -1.54
C THR A 67 5.76 -3.20 -0.13
N ILE A 68 5.07 -3.83 0.81
CA ILE A 68 5.47 -3.90 2.22
C ILE A 68 5.60 -5.38 2.59
N THR A 69 6.77 -5.81 3.03
CA THR A 69 7.02 -7.18 3.49
C THR A 69 7.01 -7.27 5.00
N ASN A 70 6.88 -8.50 5.52
CA ASN A 70 6.81 -8.78 6.96
C ASN A 70 5.67 -7.99 7.63
N VAL A 71 4.52 -7.90 6.95
CA VAL A 71 3.39 -7.06 7.38
C VAL A 71 2.93 -7.45 8.77
N SER A 72 2.84 -8.75 9.05
CA SER A 72 2.45 -9.31 10.35
C SER A 72 3.29 -8.80 11.52
N LYS A 73 4.56 -8.43 11.27
CA LYS A 73 5.50 -7.91 12.27
C LYS A 73 5.50 -6.38 12.38
N LYS A 74 4.91 -5.69 11.40
CA LYS A 74 4.92 -4.21 11.31
C LYS A 74 3.64 -3.58 11.83
N TYR A 75 2.52 -4.22 11.53
CA TYR A 75 1.21 -3.73 11.86
C TYR A 75 0.47 -4.86 12.55
N THR A 76 0.75 -5.02 13.84
CA THR A 76 -0.05 -5.86 14.71
C THR A 76 -1.33 -5.07 15.03
N ALA A 77 -2.49 -5.67 14.78
CA ALA A 77 -3.76 -5.17 15.29
C ALA A 77 -3.80 -5.27 16.83
#